data_AF-A0A820MLL4-F1
#
_entry.id   AF-A0A820MLL4-F1
#
_cell.length_a   1.000
_cell.length_b   1.000
_cell.length_c   1.000
_cell.angle_alpha   90.00
_cell.angle_beta   90.00
_cell.angle_gamma   90.00
#
_symmetry.space_group_name_H-M   'P 1'
#
loop_
_entity.id
_entity.type
_entity.pdbx_description
1 polymer ?
#
loop_
_entity_poly.entity_id
_entity_poly.type
_entity_poly.pdbx_seq_one_letter_code
_entity_poly.pdbx_strand_id
1 'polypeptide(L)' 'MPNILHLTIETAYIDLNGYRFEPIITNYLPKLKVLQLKMCIALDNITNKEQQIDNLINSCRSSFSLDKHQ' A
#
# COMPACT_ATOMS: atom_id res chain seq x y z
N MET A 1 13.79 -14.71 11.39
CA MET A 1 12.94 -13.71 10.71
C MET A 1 11.71 -14.42 10.15
N PRO A 2 10.51 -13.85 10.29
CA PRO A 2 9.28 -14.47 9.81
C PRO A 2 9.37 -14.75 8.30
N ASN A 3 9.11 -15.99 7.88
CA ASN A 3 8.98 -16.37 6.48
C ASN A 3 7.55 -16.08 5.99
N ILE A 4 7.10 -14.83 6.13
CA ILE A 4 5.75 -14.44 5.68
C ILE A 4 5.82 -14.22 4.17
N LEU A 5 5.20 -15.11 3.43
CA LEU A 5 5.12 -15.05 1.97
C LEU A 5 3.89 -14.26 1.49
N HIS A 6 2.81 -14.31 2.27
CA HIS A 6 1.55 -13.64 1.98
C HIS A 6 1.03 -12.97 3.26
N LEU A 7 0.68 -11.69 3.14
CA LEU A 7 0.06 -10.91 4.20
C LEU A 7 -1.25 -10.29 3.68
N THR A 8 -2.34 -10.57 4.38
CA THR A 8 -3.64 -9.94 4.16
C THR A 8 -3.95 -9.05 5.36
N ILE A 9 -4.27 -7.78 5.09
CA ILE A 9 -4.63 -6.81 6.12
C ILE A 9 -6.02 -6.29 5.80
N GLU A 10 -6.92 -6.39 6.77
CA GLU A 10 -8.22 -5.72 6.75
C GLU A 10 -8.27 -4.71 7.89
N THR A 11 -8.59 -3.47 7.56
CA THR A 11 -8.50 -2.34 8.50
C THR A 11 -9.54 -1.28 8.18
N ALA A 12 -10.10 -0.67 9.22
CA ALA A 12 -11.17 0.31 9.06
C ALA A 12 -10.64 1.65 8.54
N TYR A 13 -9.49 2.11 9.00
CA TYR A 13 -8.93 3.41 8.60
C TYR A 13 -7.43 3.31 8.56
N ILE A 14 -6.84 3.72 7.44
CA ILE A 14 -5.44 4.09 7.44
C ILE A 14 -5.29 5.41 6.69
N ASP A 15 -4.61 6.35 7.34
CA ASP A 15 -3.97 7.49 6.70
C ASP A 15 -2.75 6.99 5.92
N LEU A 16 -2.95 6.68 4.64
CA LEU A 16 -2.00 5.94 3.84
C LEU A 16 -1.60 6.67 2.57
N ASN A 17 -0.28 6.64 2.37
CA ASN A 17 0.39 6.92 1.13
C ASN A 17 1.18 5.65 0.77
N GLY A 18 1.02 5.15 -0.46
CA GLY A 18 1.66 3.92 -0.94
C GLY A 18 3.17 3.89 -0.76
N TYR A 19 3.84 5.06 -0.79
CA TYR A 19 5.29 5.18 -0.53
C TYR A 19 5.71 4.71 0.87
N ARG A 20 4.80 4.70 1.85
CA ARG A 20 5.13 4.28 3.23
C ARG A 20 5.29 2.77 3.36
N PHE A 21 4.76 1.98 2.42
CA PHE A 21 4.85 0.52 2.47
C PHE A 21 6.20 -0.02 2.04
N GLU A 22 6.86 0.62 1.08
CA GLU A 22 8.14 0.16 0.54
C GLU A 22 9.20 -0.08 1.63
N PRO A 23 9.52 0.87 2.53
CA PRO A 23 10.50 0.62 3.59
C PRO A 23 10.02 -0.43 4.60
N ILE A 24 8.71 -0.60 4.80
CA ILE A 24 8.18 -1.62 5.70
C ILE A 24 8.43 -3.02 5.12
N ILE A 25 8.10 -3.20 3.83
CA ILE A 25 8.25 -4.47 3.14
C ILE A 25 9.73 -4.82 3.01
N THR A 26 10.55 -3.90 2.52
CA THR A 26 11.98 -4.14 2.30
C THR A 26 12.73 -4.44 3.59
N ASN A 27 12.45 -3.71 4.69
CA ASN A 27 13.24 -3.86 5.91
C ASN A 27 12.72 -4.98 6.84
N TYR A 28 11.41 -5.23 6.88
CA TYR A 28 10.82 -6.13 7.88
C TYR A 28 10.19 -7.38 7.28
N LEU A 29 9.80 -7.35 6.01
CA LEU A 29 9.13 -8.46 5.33
C LEU A 29 9.83 -8.80 3.99
N PRO A 30 11.17 -9.02 3.98
CA PRO A 30 11.94 -9.15 2.74
C PRO A 30 11.59 -10.38 1.88
N LYS A 31 10.78 -11.32 2.41
CA LYS A 31 10.31 -12.51 1.70
C LYS A 31 8.85 -12.41 1.27
N LEU A 32 8.20 -11.29 1.52
CA LEU A 32 6.81 -11.06 1.16
C LEU A 32 6.69 -11.01 -0.36
N LYS A 33 5.86 -11.90 -0.91
CA LYS A 33 5.57 -11.94 -2.34
C LYS A 33 4.25 -11.23 -2.66
N VAL A 34 3.30 -11.30 -1.72
CA VAL A 34 1.96 -10.76 -1.91
C VAL A 34 1.54 -9.99 -0.66
N LEU A 35 1.19 -8.71 -0.86
CA LEU A 35 0.49 -7.88 0.11
C LEU A 35 -0.92 -7.60 -0.42
N GLN A 36 -1.93 -8.03 0.31
CA GLN A 36 -3.32 -7.68 0.05
C GLN A 36 -3.83 -6.76 1.16
N LEU A 37 -4.28 -5.57 0.78
CA LEU A 37 -4.81 -4.58 1.70
C LEU A 37 -6.25 -4.24 1.34
N LYS A 38 -7.15 -4.48 2.27
CA LYS A 38 -8.55 -4.05 2.20
C LYS A 38 -8.78 -3.00 3.28
N MET A 39 -9.20 -1.81 2.87
CA MET A 39 -9.40 -0.70 3.79
C MET A 39 -10.53 0.22 3.37
N CYS A 40 -11.09 0.94 4.34
CA CYS A 40 -11.92 2.12 4.04
C CYS A 40 -11.04 3.37 4.04
N ILE A 41 -11.31 4.27 3.10
CA ILE A 41 -10.60 5.54 2.96
C ILE A 41 -11.51 6.65 3.47
N ALA A 42 -11.03 7.42 4.45
CA ALA A 42 -11.65 8.68 4.83
C ALA A 42 -11.18 9.76 3.86
N LEU A 43 -12.11 10.45 3.21
CA LEU A 43 -11.81 11.55 2.31
C LEU A 43 -12.22 12.85 3.00
N ASP A 44 -11.24 13.69 3.30
CA ASP A 44 -11.41 14.84 4.19
C ASP A 44 -12.24 15.98 3.56
N ASN A 45 -12.35 15.99 2.23
CA ASN A 45 -13.04 17.06 1.51
C ASN A 45 -13.74 16.56 0.24
N ILE A 46 -15.04 16.86 0.11
CA ILE A 46 -15.90 16.31 -0.96
C ILE A 46 -15.49 16.81 -2.34
N THR A 47 -14.94 18.02 -2.43
CA THR A 47 -14.64 18.71 -3.69
C THR A 47 -13.49 18.08 -4.48
N ASN A 48 -12.58 17.35 -3.82
CA ASN A 48 -11.37 16.79 -4.43
C ASN A 48 -11.25 15.26 -4.26
N LYS A 49 -12.38 14.55 -4.09
CA LYS A 49 -12.40 13.11 -3.84
C LYS A 49 -11.67 12.30 -4.92
N GLU A 50 -11.95 12.58 -6.19
CA GLU A 50 -11.33 11.87 -7.32
C GLU A 50 -9.82 12.06 -7.32
N GLN A 51 -9.35 13.30 -7.16
CA GLN A 51 -7.92 13.58 -7.08
C GLN A 51 -7.24 12.91 -5.88
N GLN A 52 -7.90 12.83 -4.73
CA GLN A 52 -7.37 12.12 -3.56
C GLN A 52 -7.28 10.61 -3.81
N ILE A 53 -8.30 10.01 -4.44
CA ILE A 53 -8.29 8.60 -4.84
C ILE A 53 -7.18 8.35 -5.87
N ASP A 54 -7.05 9.19 -6.89
CA ASP A 54 -6.02 9.06 -7.92
C ASP A 54 -4.62 9.17 -7.33
N ASN A 55 -4.39 10.13 -6.43
CA ASN A 55 -3.11 10.28 -5.73
C ASN A 55 -2.78 9.03 -4.90
N LEU A 56 -3.76 8.45 -4.21
CA LEU A 56 -3.58 7.22 -3.45
C LEU A 56 -3.23 6.05 -4.39
N ILE A 57 -4.02 5.83 -5.44
CA ILE A 57 -3.78 4.76 -6.42
C ILE A 57 -2.39 4.93 -7.05
N ASN A 58 -2.01 6.15 -7.45
CA ASN A 58 -0.73 6.43 -8.05
C ASN A 58 0.43 6.19 -7.08
N SER A 59 0.29 6.56 -5.81
CA SER A 59 1.32 6.31 -4.78
C SER A 59 1.57 4.81 -4.55
N CYS A 60 0.54 3.97 -4.73
CA CYS A 60 0.70 2.52 -4.71
C CYS A 60 1.36 2.03 -6.01
N ARG A 61 0.94 2.52 -7.18
CA ARG A 61 1.52 2.08 -8.47
C ARG A 61 3.01 2.36 -8.60
N SER A 62 3.46 3.58 -8.29
CA SER A 62 4.86 3.99 -8.46
C SER A 62 5.83 3.19 -7.58
N SER A 63 5.37 2.72 -6.42
CA SER A 63 6.18 2.04 -5.42
C SER A 63 6.13 0.51 -5.56
N PHE A 64 5.00 -0.03 -6.02
CA PHE A 64 4.77 -1.46 -6.18
C PHE A 64 5.02 -1.99 -7.61
N SER A 65 5.17 -1.13 -8.61
CA SER A 65 5.79 -1.47 -9.91
C SER A 65 7.30 -1.67 -9.76
N LEU A 66 7.71 -2.59 -8.87
CA LEU A 66 9.04 -3.16 -8.87
C LEU A 66 9.08 -4.23 -9.97
N ASP A 67 9.14 -3.79 -11.23
CA ASP A 67 9.56 -4.58 -12.40
C ASP A 67 11.04 -5.02 -12.31
N LYS A 68 11.62 -5.10 -11.10
CA LYS A 68 13.04 -5.43 -10.87
C LYS A 68 13.26 -6.86 -10.35
N HIS A 69 12.24 -7.70 -10.35
CA HIS A 69 12.36 -9.12 -10.01
C HIS A 69 11.74 -10.04 -11.07
N GLN A 70 11.97 -9.74 -12.36
CA GLN A 70 12.03 -10.76 -13.41
C GLN A 70 13.47 -11.27 -13.55
#